data_AF-A0AA41H637-F1
#
_entry.id   AF-A0AA41H637-F1
#
_cell.length_a   1.000
_cell.length_b   1.000
_cell.length_c   1.000
_cell.angle_alpha   90.00
_cell.angle_beta   90.00
_cell.angle_gamma   90.00
#
_symmetry.space_group_name_H-M   'P 1'
#
loop_
_entity.id
_entity.type
_entity.pdbx_description
1 polymer ?
#
loop_
_entity_poly.entity_id
_entity_poly.type
_entity_poly.pdbx_seq_one_letter_code
_entity_poly.pdbx_strand_id
1 'polypeptide(L)'
;MKENELKSAQEEQDARLRERALLARAVPGDRLMLADATLLAALDGSRALTPSERQALSASPLTLRRFRHLSLARHAAAQSQVRQAANDPVWGGSSGMLRAAASAAMLESLVTDDSCWTLHFLPAGEGWQVILSLSAEAPFAARLLRERVMVRVIDGGGAIVLQGRLDADGEYECGWPFATAPAHHFQMYGAGFAVEPVAP
;
A
#
# COMPACT_ATOMS: atom_id res chain seq x y z
N MET A 1 -32.92 11.94 -21.26
CA MET A 1 -31.78 11.08 -20.84
C MET A 1 -30.87 11.78 -19.83
N LYS A 2 -30.29 12.96 -20.12
CA LYS A 2 -29.33 13.66 -19.21
C LYS A 2 -29.82 13.89 -17.76
N GLU A 3 -31.12 14.05 -17.53
CA GLU A 3 -31.67 14.28 -16.18
C GLU A 3 -31.57 13.05 -15.24
N ASN A 4 -31.45 11.85 -15.79
CA ASN A 4 -31.40 10.62 -14.99
C ASN A 4 -29.99 10.39 -14.41
N GLU A 5 -28.94 10.69 -15.20
CA GLU A 5 -27.54 10.56 -14.81
C GLU A 5 -27.16 11.54 -13.69
N LEU A 6 -27.71 12.77 -13.75
CA LEU A 6 -27.55 13.78 -12.71
C LEU A 6 -28.21 13.35 -11.39
N LYS A 7 -29.39 12.73 -11.43
CA LYS A 7 -30.04 12.18 -10.23
C LYS A 7 -29.21 11.06 -9.62
N SER A 8 -28.75 10.09 -10.41
CA SER A 8 -27.92 8.99 -9.89
C SER A 8 -26.62 9.47 -9.25
N ALA A 9 -25.94 10.46 -9.84
CA ALA A 9 -24.72 11.02 -9.26
C ALA A 9 -24.99 11.74 -7.93
N GLN A 10 -26.11 12.46 -7.82
CA GLN A 10 -26.49 13.17 -6.61
C GLN A 10 -26.97 12.22 -5.50
N GLU A 11 -27.70 11.16 -5.85
CA GLU A 11 -28.09 10.07 -4.94
C GLU A 11 -26.87 9.31 -4.40
N GLU A 12 -25.84 9.09 -5.22
CA GLU A 12 -24.59 8.45 -4.81
C GLU A 12 -23.75 9.37 -3.90
N GLN A 13 -23.71 10.68 -4.18
CA GLN A 13 -23.09 11.66 -3.27
C GLN A 13 -23.82 11.71 -1.92
N ASP A 14 -25.16 11.75 -1.92
CA ASP A 14 -25.97 11.71 -0.71
C ASP A 14 -25.77 10.40 0.08
N ALA A 15 -25.65 9.26 -0.60
CA ALA A 15 -25.32 7.98 0.04
C ALA A 15 -23.96 8.03 0.73
N ARG A 16 -22.92 8.53 0.05
CA ARG A 16 -21.56 8.70 0.61
C ARG A 16 -21.51 9.70 1.76
N LEU A 17 -22.30 10.79 1.70
CA LEU A 17 -22.43 11.77 2.78
C LEU A 17 -23.14 11.19 4.01
N ARG A 18 -24.23 10.43 3.80
CA ARG A 18 -24.95 9.72 4.87
C ARG A 18 -24.08 8.63 5.49
N GLU A 19 -23.32 7.88 4.69
CA GLU A 19 -22.33 6.91 5.19
C GLU A 19 -21.29 7.60 6.10
N ARG A 20 -20.69 8.71 5.65
CA ARG A 20 -19.73 9.48 6.47
C ARG A 20 -20.36 10.04 7.75
N ALA A 21 -21.61 10.50 7.71
CA ALA A 21 -22.33 11.00 8.88
C ALA A 21 -22.65 9.88 9.90
N LEU A 22 -23.08 8.71 9.44
CA LEU A 22 -23.28 7.52 10.28
C LEU A 22 -21.94 7.06 10.89
N LEU A 23 -20.89 6.94 10.08
CA LEU A 23 -19.56 6.55 10.54
C LEU A 23 -18.92 7.54 11.53
N ALA A 24 -19.34 8.82 11.55
CA ALA A 24 -18.84 9.81 12.52
C ALA A 24 -19.51 9.70 13.90
N ARG A 25 -20.78 9.32 13.98
CA ARG A 25 -21.58 9.38 15.20
C ARG A 25 -21.53 8.07 15.99
N ALA A 26 -20.88 8.08 17.16
CA ALA A 26 -21.10 7.03 18.15
C ALA A 26 -22.53 7.16 18.71
N VAL A 27 -23.36 6.13 18.56
CA VAL A 27 -24.73 6.08 19.10
C VAL A 27 -24.73 5.24 20.38
N PRO A 28 -25.00 5.83 21.56
CA PRO A 28 -25.11 5.07 22.80
C PRO A 28 -26.26 4.06 22.71
N GLY A 29 -25.98 2.79 23.00
CA GLY A 29 -26.98 1.72 22.99
C GLY A 29 -27.14 0.95 21.67
N ASP A 30 -26.29 1.20 20.67
CA ASP A 30 -26.24 0.40 19.43
C ASP A 30 -25.79 -1.05 19.74
N ARG A 31 -26.77 -1.96 19.88
CA ARG A 31 -26.58 -3.38 20.21
C ARG A 31 -26.86 -4.32 19.02
N LEU A 32 -27.25 -3.77 17.87
CA LEU A 32 -27.44 -4.56 16.66
C LEU A 32 -26.06 -4.80 16.05
N MET A 33 -25.49 -5.97 16.30
CA MET A 33 -24.39 -6.52 15.50
C MET A 33 -24.90 -7.72 14.71
N LEU A 34 -24.79 -7.63 13.39
CA LEU A 34 -24.73 -8.84 12.58
C LEU A 34 -23.45 -9.60 12.96
N ALA A 35 -23.53 -10.92 13.07
CA ALA A 35 -22.36 -11.74 13.37
C ALA A 35 -21.27 -11.53 12.30
N ASP A 36 -20.00 -11.43 12.73
CA ASP A 36 -18.87 -11.23 11.81
C ASP A 36 -18.83 -12.29 10.70
N ALA A 37 -19.22 -13.53 11.00
CA ALA A 37 -19.35 -14.61 10.00
C ALA A 37 -20.34 -14.28 8.87
N THR A 38 -21.48 -13.65 9.19
CA THR A 38 -22.47 -13.21 8.18
C THR A 38 -21.96 -12.00 7.38
N LEU A 39 -21.23 -11.09 8.02
CA LEU A 39 -20.61 -9.95 7.35
C LEU A 39 -19.49 -10.41 6.38
N LEU A 40 -18.69 -11.40 6.78
CA LEU A 40 -17.65 -11.99 5.95
C LEU A 40 -18.23 -12.78 4.77
N ALA A 41 -19.25 -13.61 4.99
CA ALA A 41 -19.96 -14.34 3.93
C ALA A 41 -20.65 -13.43 2.89
N ALA A 42 -20.94 -12.18 3.27
CA ALA A 42 -21.42 -11.16 2.34
C ALA A 42 -20.28 -10.46 1.57
N LEU A 43 -19.09 -10.33 2.17
CA LEU A 43 -17.89 -9.72 1.57
C LEU A 43 -17.12 -10.66 0.63
N ASP A 44 -17.23 -11.97 0.82
CA ASP A 44 -16.64 -12.99 -0.05
C ASP A 44 -17.59 -13.44 -1.18
N GLY A 45 -18.87 -13.07 -1.11
CA GLY A 45 -19.90 -13.41 -2.10
C GLY A 45 -20.51 -14.80 -1.93
N SER A 46 -20.13 -15.57 -0.91
CA SER A 46 -20.70 -16.90 -0.63
C SER A 46 -22.17 -16.85 -0.22
N ARG A 47 -22.64 -15.73 0.34
CA ARG A 47 -24.04 -15.50 0.69
C ARG A 47 -24.46 -14.04 0.53
N ALA A 48 -25.54 -13.80 -0.20
CA ALA A 48 -26.20 -12.49 -0.23
C ALA A 48 -26.87 -12.15 1.11
N LEU A 49 -26.75 -10.90 1.57
CA LEU A 49 -27.48 -10.39 2.73
C LEU A 49 -28.98 -10.30 2.44
N THR A 50 -29.79 -10.86 3.34
CA THR A 50 -31.25 -10.73 3.29
C THR A 50 -31.71 -9.26 3.42
N PRO A 51 -32.94 -8.90 3.03
CA PRO A 51 -33.43 -7.52 3.15
C PRO A 51 -33.36 -6.96 4.58
N SER A 52 -33.67 -7.78 5.59
CA SER A 52 -33.57 -7.42 7.01
C SER A 52 -32.13 -7.24 7.48
N GLU A 53 -31.20 -8.08 7.02
CA GLU A 53 -29.77 -7.93 7.31
C GLU A 53 -29.20 -6.66 6.65
N ARG A 54 -29.59 -6.34 5.42
CA ARG A 54 -29.23 -5.06 4.75
C ARG A 54 -29.79 -3.85 5.49
N GLN A 55 -31.03 -3.94 5.98
CA GLN A 55 -31.63 -2.88 6.80
C GLN A 55 -30.87 -2.69 8.11
N ALA A 56 -30.54 -3.78 8.83
CA ALA A 56 -29.75 -3.75 10.05
C ALA A 56 -28.35 -3.16 9.84
N LEU A 57 -27.69 -3.54 8.73
CA LEU A 57 -26.41 -2.94 8.31
C LEU A 57 -26.55 -1.42 8.11
N SER A 58 -27.55 -0.95 7.36
CA SER A 58 -27.74 0.50 7.12
C SER A 58 -28.14 1.31 8.35
N ALA A 59 -28.82 0.68 9.32
CA ALA A 59 -29.37 1.34 10.51
C ALA A 59 -28.40 1.41 11.70
N SER A 60 -27.33 0.60 11.71
CA SER A 60 -26.35 0.53 12.79
C SER A 60 -25.00 1.12 12.36
N PRO A 61 -24.64 2.34 12.83
CA PRO A 61 -23.29 2.90 12.70
C PRO A 61 -22.19 1.95 13.15
N LEU A 62 -22.42 1.15 14.19
CA LEU A 62 -21.45 0.18 14.70
C LEU A 62 -21.26 -0.98 13.71
N THR A 63 -22.34 -1.53 13.15
CA THR A 63 -22.25 -2.59 12.12
C THR A 63 -21.61 -2.07 10.83
N LEU A 64 -21.87 -0.84 10.39
CA LEU A 64 -21.18 -0.21 9.25
C LEU A 64 -19.67 -0.07 9.51
N ARG A 65 -19.27 0.43 10.69
CA ARG A 65 -17.85 0.51 11.08
C ARG A 65 -17.20 -0.87 11.08
N ARG A 66 -17.89 -1.91 11.58
CA ARG A 66 -17.38 -3.29 11.60
C ARG A 66 -17.26 -3.87 10.18
N PHE A 67 -18.27 -3.71 9.33
CA PHE A 67 -18.26 -4.15 7.94
C PHE A 67 -17.15 -3.47 7.13
N ARG A 68 -16.96 -2.15 7.29
CA ARG A 68 -15.86 -1.41 6.65
C ARG A 68 -14.49 -1.87 7.15
N HIS A 69 -14.34 -2.14 8.45
CA HIS A 69 -13.11 -2.70 9.01
C HIS A 69 -12.83 -4.10 8.44
N LEU A 70 -13.82 -5.00 8.40
CA LEU A 70 -13.68 -6.33 7.81
C LEU A 70 -13.38 -6.27 6.31
N SER A 71 -13.96 -5.32 5.56
CA SER A 71 -13.66 -5.08 4.15
C SER A 71 -12.21 -4.60 3.95
N LEU A 72 -11.74 -3.63 4.74
CA LEU A 72 -10.35 -3.17 4.69
C LEU A 72 -9.35 -4.26 5.10
N ALA A 73 -9.66 -5.02 6.16
CA ALA A 73 -8.87 -6.17 6.57
C ALA A 73 -8.84 -7.26 5.49
N ARG A 74 -9.97 -7.49 4.79
CA ARG A 74 -10.03 -8.38 3.62
C ARG A 74 -9.24 -7.82 2.44
N HIS A 75 -9.22 -6.51 2.18
CA HIS A 75 -8.40 -5.94 1.11
C HIS A 75 -6.90 -6.05 1.40
N ALA A 76 -6.47 -5.79 2.65
CA ALA A 76 -5.10 -6.02 3.09
C ALA A 76 -4.73 -7.53 3.03
N ALA A 77 -5.64 -8.41 3.47
CA ALA A 77 -5.46 -9.86 3.36
C ALA A 77 -5.47 -10.33 1.90
N ALA A 78 -6.26 -9.73 1.00
CA ALA A 78 -6.32 -10.05 -0.42
C ALA A 78 -5.04 -9.64 -1.15
N GLN A 79 -4.49 -8.47 -0.83
CA GLN A 79 -3.15 -8.04 -1.26
C GLN A 79 -2.08 -9.01 -0.73
N SER A 80 -2.27 -9.55 0.48
CA SER A 80 -1.43 -10.61 1.07
C SER A 80 -1.72 -12.02 0.52
N GLN A 81 -2.80 -12.20 -0.24
CA GLN A 81 -3.32 -13.47 -0.78
C GLN A 81 -3.21 -13.58 -2.31
N VAL A 82 -2.49 -12.68 -2.98
CA VAL A 82 -1.86 -12.99 -4.29
C VAL A 82 -0.65 -13.92 -4.06
N ARG A 83 -0.87 -14.99 -3.27
CA ARG A 83 0.06 -16.04 -2.89
C ARG A 83 -0.59 -17.40 -3.20
N GLN A 84 -0.14 -18.05 -4.26
CA GLN A 84 -0.35 -19.48 -4.53
C GLN A 84 0.88 -19.97 -5.32
N ALA A 85 1.55 -21.09 -5.04
CA ALA A 85 1.64 -21.92 -3.84
C ALA A 85 2.98 -22.72 -3.92
N ALA A 86 3.58 -23.28 -2.86
CA ALA A 86 3.12 -23.42 -1.48
C ALA A 86 4.22 -23.26 -0.40
N ASN A 87 5.49 -23.56 -0.72
CA ASN A 87 6.51 -23.94 0.28
C ASN A 87 7.72 -22.98 0.42
N ASP A 88 7.69 -21.79 -0.19
CA ASP A 88 8.66 -20.71 0.09
C ASP A 88 8.07 -19.35 -0.35
N PRO A 89 8.12 -18.27 0.46
CA PRO A 89 7.60 -16.96 0.06
C PRO A 89 8.52 -16.31 -0.96
N VAL A 90 8.19 -16.47 -2.25
CA VAL A 90 8.76 -15.65 -3.33
C VAL A 90 8.38 -14.19 -3.08
N TRP A 91 9.36 -13.38 -2.72
CA TRP A 91 9.23 -11.93 -2.67
C TRP A 91 8.93 -11.38 -4.07
N GLY A 92 7.81 -10.66 -4.19
CA GLY A 92 7.33 -10.07 -5.45
C GLY A 92 7.54 -8.57 -5.55
N GLY A 93 8.09 -7.93 -4.52
CA GLY A 93 8.29 -6.48 -4.43
C GLY A 93 7.87 -5.90 -3.08
N SER A 94 8.33 -4.67 -2.81
CA SER A 94 8.08 -3.90 -1.58
C SER A 94 7.86 -2.42 -1.93
N SER A 95 6.75 -1.82 -1.51
CA SER A 95 6.47 -0.40 -1.73
C SER A 95 6.86 0.46 -0.52
N GLY A 96 7.13 1.74 -0.74
CA GLY A 96 7.30 2.73 0.32
C GLY A 96 6.85 4.13 -0.12
N MET A 97 6.84 5.07 0.81
CA MET A 97 6.43 6.45 0.56
C MET A 97 7.25 7.44 1.38
N LEU A 98 7.73 8.51 0.73
CA LEU A 98 8.32 9.67 1.35
C LEU A 98 7.30 10.31 2.31
N ARG A 99 7.52 10.17 3.62
CA ARG A 99 6.59 10.67 4.62
C ARG A 99 6.82 12.16 4.87
N ALA A 100 5.74 12.93 4.95
CA ALA A 100 5.73 14.41 4.95
C ALA A 100 6.49 15.11 6.11
N ALA A 101 7.08 14.35 7.04
CA ALA A 101 8.03 14.86 8.04
C ALA A 101 9.44 15.09 7.47
N ALA A 102 9.74 14.57 6.27
CA ALA A 102 10.89 14.97 5.46
C ALA A 102 10.68 16.41 4.94
N SER A 103 10.89 17.38 5.84
CA SER A 103 11.01 18.80 5.50
C SER A 103 12.24 19.04 4.63
N ALA A 104 12.45 20.27 4.13
CA ALA A 104 13.49 20.63 3.17
C ALA A 104 14.97 20.43 3.64
N ALA A 105 15.17 19.78 4.78
CA ALA A 105 16.43 19.13 5.11
C ALA A 105 16.76 18.02 4.09
N MET A 106 18.02 17.61 4.07
CA MET A 106 18.52 16.55 3.19
C MET A 106 17.71 15.26 3.39
N LEU A 107 17.16 14.68 2.32
CA LEU A 107 16.58 13.33 2.39
C LEU A 107 17.74 12.34 2.53
N GLU A 108 17.96 11.83 3.75
CA GLU A 108 19.04 10.88 4.02
C GLU A 108 18.64 9.44 3.68
N SER A 109 17.38 9.07 3.90
CA SER A 109 16.89 7.72 3.56
C SER A 109 15.37 7.62 3.35
N LEU A 110 14.97 6.56 2.64
CA LEU A 110 13.59 6.10 2.48
C LEU A 110 13.51 4.60 2.81
N VAL A 111 12.49 4.19 3.56
CA VAL A 111 12.27 2.79 3.95
C VAL A 111 10.94 2.30 3.37
N THR A 112 10.88 1.05 2.91
CA THR A 112 9.63 0.42 2.46
C THR A 112 8.67 0.17 3.62
N ASP A 113 7.37 0.09 3.35
CA ASP A 113 6.33 -0.08 4.38
C ASP A 113 6.38 -1.46 5.08
N ASP A 114 7.13 -2.41 4.52
CA ASP A 114 7.46 -3.72 5.12
C ASP A 114 8.80 -3.74 5.87
N SER A 115 9.48 -2.59 5.98
CA SER A 115 10.82 -2.42 6.60
C SER A 115 11.93 -3.32 6.02
N CYS A 116 11.72 -3.93 4.86
CA CYS A 116 12.68 -4.87 4.28
C CYS A 116 13.77 -4.18 3.45
N TRP A 117 13.54 -2.95 2.99
CA TRP A 117 14.47 -2.21 2.12
C TRP A 117 14.64 -0.77 2.57
N THR A 118 15.87 -0.28 2.48
CA THR A 118 16.21 1.13 2.69
C THR A 118 16.94 1.67 1.46
N LEU A 119 16.53 2.82 0.97
CA LEU A 119 17.30 3.66 0.06
C LEU A 119 18.03 4.70 0.90
N HIS A 120 19.36 4.71 0.85
CA HIS A 120 20.18 5.79 1.40
C HIS A 120 20.59 6.75 0.29
N PHE A 121 20.59 8.05 0.58
CA PHE A 121 20.99 9.08 -0.37
C PHE A 121 22.14 9.90 0.22
N LEU A 122 23.29 9.88 -0.46
CA LEU A 122 24.52 10.54 -0.02
C LEU A 122 24.92 11.62 -1.03
N PRO A 123 25.39 12.80 -0.59
CA PRO A 123 25.95 13.80 -1.48
C PRO A 123 27.31 13.32 -2.01
N ALA A 124 27.49 13.33 -3.33
CA ALA A 124 28.68 12.79 -4.00
C ALA A 124 29.20 13.80 -5.05
N GLY A 125 30.15 14.65 -4.65
CA GLY A 125 30.66 15.72 -5.51
C GLY A 125 29.58 16.76 -5.82
N GLU A 126 29.30 16.98 -7.11
CA GLU A 126 28.20 17.83 -7.59
C GLU A 126 26.86 17.10 -7.70
N GLY A 127 26.82 15.79 -7.42
CA GLY A 127 25.65 14.94 -7.57
C GLY A 127 25.25 14.19 -6.31
N TRP A 128 24.46 13.15 -6.50
CA TRP A 128 24.00 12.25 -5.44
C TRP A 128 24.41 10.82 -5.75
N GLN A 129 24.68 10.04 -4.71
CA GLN A 129 24.83 8.60 -4.75
C GLN A 129 23.61 7.99 -4.04
N VAL A 130 23.11 6.88 -4.57
CA VAL A 130 22.03 6.11 -3.95
C VAL A 130 22.50 4.70 -3.68
N ILE A 131 22.20 4.23 -2.47
CA ILE A 131 22.50 2.88 -2.03
C ILE A 131 21.17 2.22 -1.67
N LEU A 132 20.82 1.12 -2.33
CA LEU A 132 19.73 0.26 -1.92
C LEU A 132 20.30 -0.81 -0.98
N SER A 133 19.86 -0.81 0.28
CA SER A 133 20.27 -1.78 1.30
C SER A 133 19.11 -2.69 1.68
N LEU A 134 19.36 -4.00 1.68
CA LEU A 134 18.42 -5.04 2.09
C LEU A 134 18.54 -5.32 3.59
N SER A 135 17.43 -5.30 4.33
CA SER A 135 17.41 -5.66 5.74
C SER A 135 17.79 -7.13 5.94
N ALA A 136 18.73 -7.40 6.85
CA ALA A 136 19.09 -8.75 7.27
C ALA A 136 17.93 -9.50 7.95
N GLU A 137 16.92 -8.78 8.45
CA GLU A 137 15.70 -9.35 9.02
C GLU A 137 14.64 -9.70 7.97
N ALA A 138 14.82 -9.30 6.69
CA ALA A 138 13.86 -9.57 5.64
C ALA A 138 13.76 -11.10 5.37
N PRO A 139 12.55 -11.71 5.44
CA PRO A 139 12.39 -13.16 5.34
C PRO A 139 12.93 -13.83 4.07
N PHE A 140 13.16 -13.02 3.03
CA PHE A 140 13.65 -13.45 1.72
C PHE A 140 15.14 -13.12 1.47
N ALA A 141 15.83 -12.45 2.40
CA ALA A 141 17.17 -11.91 2.15
C ALA A 141 18.19 -12.99 1.76
N ALA A 142 18.27 -14.06 2.55
CA ALA A 142 19.16 -15.19 2.28
C ALA A 142 18.94 -15.85 0.90
N ARG A 143 17.75 -15.69 0.30
CA ARG A 143 17.48 -16.17 -1.06
C ARG A 143 17.94 -15.18 -2.12
N LEU A 144 17.61 -13.89 -1.97
CA LEU A 144 18.01 -12.85 -2.95
C LEU A 144 19.53 -12.76 -3.12
N LEU A 145 20.29 -12.84 -2.02
CA LEU A 145 21.75 -12.84 -2.04
C LEU A 145 22.33 -14.09 -2.73
N ARG A 146 21.77 -15.27 -2.44
CA ARG A 146 22.21 -16.55 -3.03
C ARG A 146 21.92 -16.62 -4.53
N GLU A 147 20.72 -16.20 -4.93
CA GLU A 147 20.27 -16.21 -6.33
C GLU A 147 20.82 -15.02 -7.14
N ARG A 148 21.43 -14.04 -6.47
CA ARG A 148 21.89 -12.76 -7.06
C ARG A 148 20.81 -12.11 -7.92
N VAL A 149 19.60 -12.07 -7.35
CA VAL A 149 18.42 -11.52 -8.02
C VAL A 149 18.70 -10.07 -8.41
N MET A 150 18.41 -9.75 -9.67
CA MET A 150 18.47 -8.37 -10.13
C MET A 150 17.23 -7.65 -9.62
N VAL A 151 17.43 -6.51 -8.97
CA VAL A 151 16.38 -5.67 -8.40
C VAL A 151 16.36 -4.32 -9.12
N ARG A 152 15.18 -3.71 -9.17
CA ARG A 152 14.98 -2.34 -9.63
C ARG A 152 14.21 -1.56 -8.58
N VAL A 153 14.43 -0.26 -8.57
CA VAL A 153 13.64 0.70 -7.80
C VAL A 153 12.93 1.60 -8.79
N ILE A 154 11.63 1.78 -8.60
CA ILE A 154 10.77 2.61 -9.42
C ILE A 154 10.20 3.72 -8.54
N ASP A 155 10.10 4.95 -9.05
CA ASP A 155 9.35 6.02 -8.38
C ASP A 155 7.83 5.91 -8.62
N GLY A 156 7.05 6.74 -7.94
CA GLY A 156 5.60 6.81 -8.13
C GLY A 156 5.12 7.30 -9.50
N GLY A 157 6.04 7.74 -10.38
CA GLY A 157 5.80 8.09 -11.77
C GLY A 157 6.09 6.95 -12.76
N GLY A 158 6.70 5.86 -12.30
CA GLY A 158 7.09 4.72 -13.13
C GLY A 158 8.52 4.78 -13.68
N ALA A 159 9.34 5.77 -13.30
CA ALA A 159 10.72 5.86 -13.75
C ALA A 159 11.65 4.98 -12.91
N ILE A 160 12.61 4.32 -13.56
CA ILE A 160 13.62 3.49 -12.89
C ILE A 160 14.67 4.39 -12.24
N VAL A 161 14.73 4.34 -10.91
CA VAL A 161 15.65 5.11 -10.07
C VAL A 161 17.03 4.43 -10.02
N LEU A 162 17.05 3.09 -9.90
CA LEU A 162 18.24 2.27 -9.98
C LEU A 162 17.85 0.85 -10.41
N GLN A 163 18.78 0.13 -11.02
CA GLN A 163 18.62 -1.27 -11.38
C GLN A 163 19.96 -1.99 -11.33
N GLY A 164 20.04 -3.05 -10.54
CA GLY A 164 21.31 -3.73 -10.26
C GLY A 164 21.13 -5.07 -9.54
N ARG A 165 22.25 -5.73 -9.26
CA ARG A 165 22.28 -6.91 -8.38
C ARG A 165 22.93 -6.51 -7.07
N LEU A 166 22.38 -7.01 -5.97
CA LEU A 166 23.00 -6.83 -4.67
C LEU A 166 24.35 -7.54 -4.60
N ASP A 167 25.25 -6.99 -3.79
CA ASP A 167 26.54 -7.56 -3.45
C ASP A 167 26.43 -8.67 -2.36
N ALA A 168 27.52 -8.90 -1.63
CA ALA A 168 27.56 -9.90 -0.56
C ALA A 168 26.90 -9.44 0.75
N ASP A 169 26.88 -8.13 1.00
CA ASP A 169 26.33 -7.50 2.20
C ASP A 169 24.84 -7.15 2.03
N GLY A 170 24.34 -7.20 0.79
CA GLY A 170 22.95 -6.95 0.43
C GLY A 170 22.70 -5.53 -0.03
N GLU A 171 23.74 -4.86 -0.51
CA GLU A 171 23.68 -3.49 -0.97
C GLU A 171 23.87 -3.40 -2.49
N TYR A 172 23.34 -2.33 -3.09
CA TYR A 172 23.67 -1.93 -4.45
C TYR A 172 23.75 -0.40 -4.53
N GLU A 173 24.93 0.09 -4.88
CA GLU A 173 25.20 1.51 -5.05
C GLU A 173 25.19 1.93 -6.53
N CYS A 174 24.66 3.11 -6.82
CA CYS A 174 24.84 3.79 -8.10
C CYS A 174 24.82 5.31 -7.97
N GLY A 175 25.31 6.00 -9.00
CA GLY A 175 25.05 7.43 -9.16
C GLY A 175 23.55 7.67 -9.36
N TRP A 176 23.04 8.74 -8.75
CA TRP A 176 21.66 9.18 -8.94
C TRP A 176 21.43 9.66 -10.39
N PRO A 177 20.43 9.12 -11.12
CA PRO A 177 20.32 9.37 -12.56
C PRO A 177 19.58 10.68 -12.92
N PHE A 178 19.02 11.41 -11.95
CA PHE A 178 18.19 12.59 -12.20
C PHE A 178 18.90 13.90 -11.82
N ALA A 179 18.60 14.97 -12.55
CA ALA A 179 19.18 16.30 -12.30
C ALA A 179 18.63 16.98 -11.02
N THR A 180 17.46 16.57 -10.53
CA THR A 180 16.84 17.10 -9.30
C THR A 180 17.27 16.29 -8.08
N ALA A 181 17.45 16.95 -6.93
CA ALA A 181 17.75 16.26 -5.68
C ALA A 181 16.67 15.21 -5.30
N PRO A 182 17.02 14.10 -4.63
CA PRO A 182 16.11 12.99 -4.35
C PRO A 182 14.76 13.37 -3.71
N ALA A 183 14.79 14.22 -2.68
CA ALA A 183 13.57 14.72 -2.03
C ALA A 183 12.59 15.37 -3.02
N HIS A 184 13.10 16.26 -3.88
CA HIS A 184 12.31 16.99 -4.86
C HIS A 184 11.77 16.07 -5.97
N HIS A 185 12.58 15.10 -6.40
CA HIS A 185 12.17 14.09 -7.39
C HIS A 185 10.98 13.28 -6.89
N PHE A 186 11.10 12.64 -5.73
CA PHE A 186 9.99 11.84 -5.18
C PHE A 186 8.75 12.69 -4.90
N GLN A 187 8.88 13.92 -4.41
CA GLN A 187 7.74 14.84 -4.23
C GLN A 187 7.01 15.14 -5.55
N MET A 188 7.73 15.33 -6.66
CA MET A 188 7.14 15.59 -7.98
C MET A 188 6.35 14.38 -8.50
N TYR A 189 6.84 13.17 -8.26
CA TYR A 189 6.24 11.91 -8.75
C TYR A 189 5.38 11.18 -7.71
N GLY A 190 4.62 11.94 -6.91
CA GLY A 190 3.58 11.38 -6.03
C GLY A 190 4.08 10.75 -4.72
N ALA A 191 5.32 11.04 -4.31
CA ALA A 191 5.98 10.61 -3.07
C ALA A 191 6.19 9.08 -2.89
N GLY A 192 5.69 8.24 -3.79
CA GLY A 192 5.85 6.79 -3.73
C GLY A 192 7.17 6.28 -4.33
N PHE A 193 7.56 5.07 -3.92
CA PHE A 193 8.55 4.25 -4.61
C PHE A 193 8.23 2.76 -4.42
N ALA A 194 8.77 1.90 -5.28
CA ALA A 194 8.67 0.45 -5.18
C ALA A 194 10.01 -0.21 -5.52
N VAL A 195 10.39 -1.21 -4.74
CA VAL A 195 11.53 -2.11 -5.00
C VAL A 195 10.95 -3.41 -5.56
N GLU A 196 11.39 -3.84 -6.74
CA GLU A 196 10.85 -5.01 -7.44
C GLU A 196 11.97 -5.92 -7.96
N PRO A 197 11.77 -7.24 -8.01
CA PRO A 197 12.65 -8.12 -8.78
C PRO A 197 12.48 -7.83 -10.28
N VAL A 198 13.60 -7.75 -11.00
CA VAL A 198 13.60 -7.74 -12.47
C VAL A 198 13.48 -9.17 -12.94
N ALA A 199 12.44 -9.47 -13.72
CA ALA A 199 12.29 -10.77 -14.36
C ALA A 199 13.49 -11.03 -15.30
N PRO A 200 14.05 -12.26 -15.29
CA PRO A 200 15.19 -12.64 -16.14
C PRO A 200 14.84 -12.74 -17.63
#